data_AF-A0A936WKJ1-F1
#
_entry.id   AF-A0A936WKJ1-F1
#
_cell.length_a   1.000
_cell.length_b   1.000
_cell.length_c   1.000
_cell.angle_alpha   90.00
_cell.angle_beta   90.00
_cell.angle_gamma   90.00
#
_symmetry.space_group_name_H-M   'P 1'
#
loop_
_entity.id
_entity.type
_entity.pdbx_description
1 polymer ?
#
loop_
_entity_poly.entity_id
_entity_poly.type
_entity_poly.pdbx_seq_one_letter_code
_entity_poly.pdbx_strand_id
1 'polypeptide(L)'
;MSAQLPDRFFFEGREYDVARCTPHRPLSALGWGLEPYAPHTGCQRGTLAGYRLVGDDLQITELRYWTRQRLPPVLAGQSPIQEEDPGGRPGLLYTDLNTFVPWSGELLLGRGFQWELLRPRGFQAPWKYREVMHLVFDEGHLRAFGNVSKKMAQLRTAVQEISAAVGF
;
A
#
# COMPACT_ATOMS: atom_id res chain seq x y z
N MET A 1 9.84 17.57 2.87
CA MET A 1 9.23 16.47 2.09
C MET A 1 9.05 15.28 3.02
N SER A 2 7.94 14.56 2.89
CA SER A 2 7.61 13.42 3.74
C SER A 2 7.58 12.12 2.92
N ALA A 3 7.76 10.99 3.62
CA ALA A 3 7.60 9.67 3.02
C ALA A 3 6.18 9.51 2.45
N GLN A 4 6.07 8.81 1.33
CA GLN A 4 4.79 8.45 0.74
C GLN A 4 4.11 7.40 1.63
N LEU A 5 2.89 7.67 2.04
CA LEU A 5 2.05 6.77 2.81
C LEU A 5 1.78 5.49 1.99
N PRO A 6 1.98 4.31 2.59
CA PRO A 6 1.72 3.02 1.95
C PRO A 6 0.20 2.75 1.93
N ASP A 7 -0.19 1.88 1.00
CA ASP A 7 -1.48 1.19 1.12
C ASP A 7 -1.39 0.17 2.27
N ARG A 8 -2.55 -0.27 2.77
CA ARG A 8 -2.64 -1.25 3.86
C ARG A 8 -3.13 -2.59 3.34
N PHE A 9 -2.65 -3.66 3.95
CA PHE A 9 -3.09 -5.02 3.65
C PHE A 9 -3.34 -5.78 4.94
N PHE A 10 -4.54 -6.36 5.08
CA PHE A 10 -4.86 -7.27 6.18
C PHE A 10 -4.64 -8.72 5.76
N PHE A 11 -3.70 -9.40 6.42
CA PHE A 11 -3.28 -10.76 6.11
C PHE A 11 -3.05 -11.54 7.41
N GLU A 12 -3.56 -12.77 7.51
CA GLU A 12 -3.40 -13.65 8.69
C GLU A 12 -3.66 -12.95 10.05
N GLY A 13 -4.74 -12.16 10.12
CA GLY A 13 -5.13 -11.47 11.36
C GLY A 13 -4.31 -10.23 11.70
N ARG A 14 -3.45 -9.77 10.79
CA ARG A 14 -2.51 -8.66 11.02
C ARG A 14 -2.56 -7.65 9.89
N GLU A 15 -2.42 -6.38 10.23
CA GLU A 15 -2.22 -5.31 9.26
C GLU A 15 -0.72 -5.17 8.89
N TYR A 16 -0.47 -4.96 7.60
CA TYR A 16 0.82 -4.69 6.99
C TYR A 16 0.76 -3.45 6.08
N ASP A 17 1.90 -2.80 5.90
CA ASP A 17 2.13 -1.83 4.84
C ASP A 17 2.42 -2.55 3.53
N VAL A 18 1.84 -2.11 2.42
CA VAL A 18 2.25 -2.54 1.09
C VAL A 18 3.56 -1.82 0.70
N ALA A 19 4.68 -2.42 1.10
CA ALA A 19 6.02 -1.86 0.94
C ALA A 19 6.51 -1.90 -0.51
N ARG A 20 6.14 -2.93 -1.28
CA ARG A 20 6.45 -3.02 -2.71
C ARG A 20 5.34 -3.77 -3.47
N CYS A 21 5.11 -3.32 -4.70
CA CYS A 21 4.28 -4.02 -5.69
C CYS A 21 5.11 -4.23 -6.95
N THR A 22 4.88 -5.31 -7.68
CA THR A 22 5.48 -5.57 -8.99
C THR A 22 4.44 -6.32 -9.85
N PRO A 23 4.16 -5.91 -11.10
CA PRO A 23 4.78 -4.79 -11.83
C PRO A 23 4.27 -3.41 -11.39
N HIS A 24 3.01 -3.30 -10.99
CA HIS A 24 2.38 -2.07 -10.52
C HIS A 24 1.44 -2.35 -9.33
N ARG A 25 0.81 -1.33 -8.76
CA ARG A 25 -0.16 -1.52 -7.67
C ARG A 25 -1.43 -2.23 -8.16
N PRO A 26 -2.14 -2.99 -7.29
CA PRO A 26 -3.41 -3.61 -7.67
C PRO A 26 -4.50 -2.61 -8.04
N LEU A 27 -4.64 -1.51 -7.28
CA LEU A 27 -5.55 -0.44 -7.64
C LEU A 27 -5.04 0.34 -8.87
N SER A 28 -5.82 0.31 -9.96
CA SER A 28 -5.70 1.24 -11.07
C SER A 28 -6.74 2.35 -10.92
N ALA A 29 -6.30 3.55 -10.50
CA ALA A 29 -7.20 4.68 -10.30
C ALA A 29 -8.00 5.01 -11.57
N LEU A 30 -7.31 5.13 -12.70
CA LEU A 30 -7.95 5.38 -14.01
C LEU A 30 -8.89 4.25 -14.42
N GLY A 31 -8.51 2.98 -14.16
CA GLY A 31 -9.38 1.83 -14.44
C GLY A 31 -10.67 1.83 -13.62
N TRP A 32 -10.70 2.57 -12.52
CA TRP A 32 -11.86 2.76 -11.63
C TRP A 32 -12.56 4.10 -11.85
N GLY A 33 -12.21 4.86 -12.90
CA GLY A 33 -12.79 6.17 -13.20
C GLY A 33 -12.39 7.28 -12.22
N LEU A 34 -11.32 7.07 -11.45
CA LEU A 34 -10.83 8.01 -10.45
C LEU A 34 -9.82 8.98 -11.07
N GLU A 35 -9.97 10.25 -10.76
CA GLU A 35 -9.00 11.32 -11.07
C GLU A 35 -8.37 11.88 -9.79
N PRO A 36 -7.38 11.20 -9.19
CA PRO A 36 -6.79 11.65 -7.95
C PRO A 36 -5.88 12.87 -8.14
N TYR A 37 -5.82 13.72 -7.11
CA TYR A 37 -4.77 14.73 -6.98
C TYR A 37 -3.97 14.51 -5.70
N ALA A 38 -2.76 15.05 -5.63
CA ALA A 38 -1.93 14.99 -4.42
C ALA A 38 -2.40 15.98 -3.34
N PRO A 39 -3.06 15.55 -2.24
CA PRO A 39 -3.47 16.45 -1.16
C PRO A 39 -2.30 16.96 -0.31
N HIS A 40 -1.20 16.21 -0.24
CA HIS A 40 -0.01 16.53 0.54
C HIS A 40 1.23 15.77 0.07
N THR A 41 2.40 16.18 0.54
CA THR A 41 3.68 15.52 0.22
C THR A 41 3.74 14.05 0.64
N GLY A 42 2.95 13.65 1.65
CA GLY A 42 2.86 12.25 2.08
C GLY A 42 1.90 11.39 1.25
N CYS A 43 1.07 11.99 0.39
CA CYS A 43 0.14 11.26 -0.48
C CYS A 43 0.15 11.85 -1.88
N GLN A 44 1.27 11.70 -2.59
CA GLN A 44 1.40 12.22 -3.95
C GLN A 44 0.52 11.47 -4.96
N ARG A 45 0.12 10.24 -4.63
CA ARG A 45 -0.82 9.44 -5.43
C ARG A 45 -2.28 9.89 -5.35
N GLY A 46 -2.65 10.65 -4.32
CA GLY A 46 -4.05 11.03 -4.06
C GLY A 46 -4.98 9.87 -3.69
N THR A 47 -4.43 8.69 -3.40
CA THR A 47 -5.18 7.49 -3.01
C THR A 47 -4.43 6.72 -1.93
N LEU A 48 -5.18 6.12 -1.01
CA LEU A 48 -4.71 5.11 -0.07
C LEU A 48 -5.73 3.97 -0.09
N ALA A 49 -5.29 2.77 -0.46
CA ALA A 49 -6.15 1.60 -0.52
C ALA A 49 -5.92 0.68 0.69
N GLY A 50 -7.00 0.05 1.14
CA GLY A 50 -7.00 -1.09 2.03
C GLY A 50 -7.33 -2.36 1.25
N TYR A 51 -6.52 -3.40 1.44
CA TYR A 51 -6.69 -4.70 0.81
C TYR A 51 -6.83 -5.81 1.84
N ARG A 52 -7.44 -6.93 1.44
CA ARG A 52 -7.41 -8.18 2.19
C ARG A 52 -7.53 -9.39 1.26
N LEU A 53 -7.41 -10.57 1.84
CA LEU A 53 -7.85 -11.81 1.20
C LEU A 53 -9.22 -12.26 1.71
N VAL A 54 -10.04 -12.79 0.80
CA VAL A 54 -11.27 -13.54 1.11
C VAL A 54 -11.16 -14.91 0.45
N GLY A 55 -10.88 -15.94 1.24
CA GLY A 55 -10.29 -17.16 0.67
C GLY A 55 -8.94 -16.82 0.05
N ASP A 56 -8.78 -17.11 -1.25
CA ASP A 56 -7.58 -16.74 -2.01
C ASP A 56 -7.77 -15.43 -2.81
N ASP A 57 -8.94 -14.80 -2.74
CA ASP A 57 -9.28 -13.66 -3.59
C ASP A 57 -8.75 -12.35 -3.01
N LEU A 58 -7.98 -11.62 -3.81
CA LEU A 58 -7.57 -10.25 -3.53
C LEU A 58 -8.76 -9.32 -3.63
N GLN A 59 -9.08 -8.66 -2.52
CA GLN A 59 -10.14 -7.66 -2.48
C GLN A 59 -9.63 -6.31 -1.98
N ILE A 60 -10.19 -5.24 -2.57
CA ILE A 60 -10.14 -3.89 -1.98
C ILE A 60 -11.31 -3.77 -1.00
N THR A 61 -10.99 -3.37 0.22
CA THR A 61 -11.98 -3.17 1.30
C THR A 61 -12.27 -1.71 1.54
N GLU A 62 -11.24 -0.87 1.42
CA GLU A 62 -11.30 0.55 1.71
C GLU A 62 -10.54 1.33 0.64
N LEU A 63 -11.04 2.52 0.31
CA LEU A 63 -10.31 3.47 -0.51
C LEU A 63 -10.49 4.87 0.04
N ARG A 64 -9.40 5.50 0.47
CA ARG A 64 -9.34 6.94 0.67
C ARG A 64 -8.87 7.61 -0.62
N TYR A 65 -9.56 8.67 -1.01
CA TYR A 65 -9.44 9.28 -2.32
C TYR A 65 -9.57 10.80 -2.23
N TRP A 66 -8.66 11.54 -2.87
CA TRP A 66 -8.74 13.00 -2.97
C TRP A 66 -8.90 13.43 -4.42
N THR A 67 -9.94 14.22 -4.67
CA THR A 67 -10.37 14.55 -6.03
C THR A 67 -10.91 15.97 -6.15
N ARG A 68 -10.93 16.47 -7.38
CA ARG A 68 -11.68 17.65 -7.79
C ARG A 68 -12.86 17.31 -8.71
N GLN A 69 -13.12 16.02 -8.93
CA GLN A 69 -14.28 15.57 -9.68
C GLN A 69 -15.56 16.07 -9.01
N ARG A 70 -16.42 16.71 -9.80
CA ARG A 70 -17.71 17.26 -9.32
C ARG A 70 -18.64 16.16 -8.80
N LEU A 71 -18.60 15.00 -9.45
CA LEU A 71 -19.39 13.82 -9.09
C LEU A 71 -18.40 12.65 -8.94
N PRO A 72 -17.94 12.36 -7.72
CA PRO A 72 -17.15 11.17 -7.46
C PRO A 72 -17.89 9.90 -7.88
N PRO A 73 -17.21 8.89 -8.45
CA PRO A 73 -17.86 7.68 -8.94
C PRO A 73 -18.46 6.87 -7.80
N VAL A 74 -19.58 6.19 -8.06
CA VAL A 74 -20.08 5.14 -7.17
C VAL A 74 -19.24 3.88 -7.43
N LEU A 75 -18.61 3.35 -6.40
CA LEU A 75 -17.73 2.17 -6.51
C LEU A 75 -18.41 0.97 -5.86
N ALA A 76 -18.58 -0.13 -6.60
CA ALA A 76 -19.25 -1.34 -6.11
C ALA A 76 -20.63 -1.07 -5.46
N GLY A 77 -21.38 -0.10 -6.00
CA GLY A 77 -22.68 0.32 -5.44
C GLY A 77 -22.59 1.22 -4.20
N GLN A 78 -21.38 1.54 -3.74
CA GLN A 78 -21.15 2.41 -2.58
C GLN A 78 -20.79 3.83 -3.01
N SER A 79 -21.48 4.80 -2.40
CA SER A 79 -21.12 6.21 -2.48
C SER A 79 -20.04 6.53 -1.44
N PRO A 80 -19.09 7.42 -1.74
CA PRO A 80 -18.12 7.82 -0.74
C PRO A 80 -18.78 8.66 0.36
N ILE A 81 -18.23 8.60 1.55
CA ILE A 81 -18.49 9.59 2.61
C ILE A 81 -17.38 10.65 2.60
N GLN A 82 -17.74 11.87 2.99
CA GLN A 82 -16.73 12.89 3.26
C GLN A 82 -16.05 12.58 4.58
N GLU A 83 -14.73 12.61 4.58
CA GLU A 83 -13.95 12.39 5.78
C GLU A 83 -12.67 13.21 5.74
N GLU A 84 -12.28 13.78 6.88
CA GLU A 84 -11.00 14.45 7.03
C GLU A 84 -9.89 13.43 7.30
N ASP A 85 -8.73 13.65 6.68
CA ASP A 85 -7.52 12.92 7.06
C ASP A 85 -7.02 13.36 8.45
N PRO A 86 -6.04 12.67 9.06
CA PRO A 86 -5.48 13.08 10.36
C PRO A 86 -4.87 14.50 10.37
N GLY A 87 -4.65 15.11 9.21
CA GLY A 87 -4.19 16.48 9.05
C GLY A 87 -5.31 17.49 8.76
N GLY A 88 -6.58 17.10 8.91
CA GLY A 88 -7.76 17.95 8.71
C GLY A 88 -8.09 18.24 7.24
N ARG A 89 -7.57 17.45 6.29
CA ARG A 89 -7.82 17.68 4.86
C ARG A 89 -9.04 16.87 4.42
N PRO A 90 -10.05 17.50 3.82
CA PRO A 90 -11.22 16.79 3.34
C PRO A 90 -10.83 15.85 2.21
N GLY A 91 -11.24 14.60 2.33
CA GLY A 91 -11.14 13.56 1.32
C GLY A 91 -12.45 12.78 1.23
N LEU A 92 -12.44 11.78 0.37
CA LEU A 92 -13.53 10.83 0.21
C LEU A 92 -13.07 9.48 0.72
N LEU A 93 -13.91 8.82 1.51
CA LEU A 93 -13.69 7.48 2.00
C LEU A 93 -14.77 6.55 1.43
N TYR A 94 -14.33 5.46 0.81
CA TYR A 94 -15.16 4.30 0.53
C TYR A 94 -14.81 3.21 1.53
N THR A 95 -15.80 2.71 2.25
CA THR A 95 -15.68 1.54 3.13
C THR A 95 -16.48 0.38 2.56
N ASP A 96 -16.19 -0.83 3.03
CA ASP A 96 -16.96 -2.05 2.71
C ASP A 96 -17.12 -2.32 1.21
N LEU A 97 -16.14 -1.90 0.40
CA LEU A 97 -16.14 -2.11 -1.05
C LEU A 97 -16.23 -3.60 -1.38
N ASN A 98 -15.44 -4.42 -0.67
CA ASN A 98 -15.36 -5.88 -0.83
C ASN A 98 -15.25 -6.31 -2.30
N THR A 99 -14.49 -5.52 -3.08
CA THR A 99 -14.43 -5.66 -4.53
C THR A 99 -13.25 -6.53 -4.93
N PHE A 100 -13.50 -7.60 -5.68
CA PHE A 100 -12.47 -8.42 -6.29
C PHE A 100 -11.58 -7.61 -7.23
N VAL A 101 -10.27 -7.87 -7.18
CA VAL A 101 -9.29 -7.19 -8.04
C VAL A 101 -8.59 -8.22 -8.93
N PRO A 102 -8.91 -8.29 -10.23
CA PRO A 102 -8.26 -9.20 -11.17
C PRO A 102 -6.84 -8.69 -11.50
N TRP A 103 -5.89 -8.97 -10.62
CA TRP A 103 -4.52 -8.46 -10.70
C TRP A 103 -3.49 -9.59 -10.52
N SER A 104 -2.50 -9.62 -11.41
CA SER A 104 -1.37 -10.54 -11.34
C SER A 104 -0.09 -9.79 -10.97
N GLY A 105 0.68 -10.36 -10.05
CA GLY A 105 1.93 -9.76 -9.61
C GLY A 105 2.35 -10.19 -8.21
N GLU A 106 3.27 -9.43 -7.64
CA GLU A 106 3.86 -9.72 -6.33
C GLU A 106 3.72 -8.53 -5.38
N LEU A 107 3.41 -8.84 -4.12
CA LEU A 107 3.39 -7.89 -3.02
C LEU A 107 4.44 -8.26 -1.98
N LEU A 108 5.20 -7.27 -1.53
CA LEU A 108 5.95 -7.35 -0.27
C LEU A 108 5.23 -6.52 0.77
N LEU A 109 4.70 -7.21 1.77
CA LEU A 109 3.97 -6.65 2.90
C LEU A 109 4.94 -6.48 4.07
N GLY A 110 5.09 -5.27 4.58
CA GLY A 110 6.00 -4.93 5.67
C GLY A 110 5.27 -4.60 6.96
N ARG A 111 5.74 -5.13 8.09
CA ARG A 111 5.23 -4.78 9.43
C ARG A 111 6.38 -4.50 10.39
N GLY A 112 6.13 -3.56 11.31
CA GLY A 112 7.16 -3.08 12.26
C GLY A 112 8.26 -2.31 11.54
N PHE A 113 7.89 -1.19 10.90
CA PHE A 113 8.86 -0.29 10.27
C PHE A 113 9.90 0.22 11.28
N GLN A 114 11.17 0.23 10.88
CA GLN A 114 12.27 0.79 11.67
C GLN A 114 12.43 2.27 11.31
N TRP A 115 11.92 3.14 12.19
CA TRP A 115 11.87 4.59 11.98
C TRP A 115 13.24 5.24 11.83
N GLU A 116 14.28 4.66 12.42
CA GLU A 116 15.67 5.04 12.26
C GLU A 116 16.17 4.91 10.81
N LEU A 117 15.50 4.09 9.99
CA LEU A 117 15.82 3.90 8.57
C LEU A 117 14.95 4.77 7.64
N LEU A 118 14.14 5.67 8.19
CA LEU A 118 13.21 6.49 7.42
C LEU A 118 13.91 7.29 6.32
N ARG A 119 13.39 7.19 5.10
CA ARG A 119 13.77 8.07 4.00
C ARG A 119 12.68 9.11 3.75
N PRO A 120 12.98 10.42 3.70
CA PRO A 120 11.96 11.47 3.60
C PRO A 120 11.18 11.55 2.28
N ARG A 121 11.38 10.63 1.34
CA ARG A 121 10.78 10.66 0.01
C ARG A 121 10.43 9.25 -0.44
N GLY A 122 9.30 9.14 -1.14
CA GLY A 122 8.84 7.90 -1.77
C GLY A 122 8.44 6.82 -0.76
N PHE A 123 8.20 5.62 -1.28
CA PHE A 123 7.88 4.44 -0.48
C PHE A 123 9.12 3.92 0.26
N GLN A 124 8.88 3.33 1.43
CA GLN A 124 9.95 2.71 2.19
C GLN A 124 10.24 1.30 1.66
N ALA A 125 11.53 0.98 1.52
CA ALA A 125 11.94 -0.32 1.01
C ALA A 125 11.61 -1.45 2.01
N PRO A 126 11.23 -2.65 1.54
CA PRO A 126 10.85 -3.78 2.39
C PRO A 126 11.89 -4.18 3.45
N TRP A 127 13.20 -4.06 3.15
CA TRP A 127 14.27 -4.42 4.09
C TRP A 127 14.30 -3.57 5.37
N LYS A 128 13.57 -2.45 5.41
CA LYS A 128 13.45 -1.59 6.59
C LYS A 128 12.39 -2.07 7.58
N TYR A 129 11.60 -3.08 7.25
CA TYR A 129 10.61 -3.67 8.13
C TYR A 129 11.18 -4.85 8.91
N ARG A 130 10.63 -5.11 10.11
CA ARG A 130 11.01 -6.26 10.95
C ARG A 130 10.44 -7.57 10.40
N GLU A 131 9.20 -7.53 9.97
CA GLU A 131 8.48 -8.66 9.39
C GLU A 131 8.12 -8.32 7.94
N VAL A 132 8.41 -9.23 7.01
CA VAL A 132 8.10 -9.08 5.59
C VAL A 132 7.51 -10.37 5.05
N MET A 133 6.29 -10.27 4.54
CA MET A 133 5.60 -11.35 3.83
C MET A 133 5.66 -11.08 2.32
N HIS A 134 5.95 -12.12 1.55
CA HIS A 134 5.90 -12.11 0.10
C HIS A 134 4.67 -12.87 -0.34
N LEU A 135 3.81 -12.21 -1.13
CA LEU A 135 2.60 -12.80 -1.69
C LEU A 135 2.67 -12.71 -3.21
N VAL A 136 2.26 -13.77 -3.89
CA VAL A 136 2.23 -13.89 -5.35
C VAL A 136 0.80 -14.14 -5.79
N PHE A 137 0.32 -13.30 -6.71
CA PHE A 137 -1.04 -13.30 -7.22
C PHE A 137 -1.06 -13.58 -8.72
N ASP A 138 -2.12 -14.25 -9.14
CA ASP A 138 -2.44 -14.53 -10.53
C ASP A 138 -3.94 -14.35 -10.74
N GLU A 139 -4.31 -13.41 -11.62
CA GLU A 139 -5.68 -12.99 -11.91
C GLU A 139 -6.50 -12.64 -10.68
N GLY A 140 -5.86 -12.10 -9.63
CA GLY A 140 -6.52 -11.75 -8.37
C GLY A 140 -6.55 -12.86 -7.33
N HIS A 141 -6.05 -14.05 -7.64
CA HIS A 141 -5.99 -15.17 -6.70
C HIS A 141 -4.59 -15.36 -6.13
N LEU A 142 -4.49 -15.58 -4.81
CA LEU A 142 -3.23 -15.92 -4.16
C LEU A 142 -2.75 -17.29 -4.63
N ARG A 143 -1.54 -17.35 -5.17
CA ARG A 143 -0.91 -18.61 -5.62
C ARG A 143 0.15 -19.11 -4.66
N ALA A 144 0.88 -18.20 -4.05
CA ALA A 144 1.94 -18.52 -3.10
C ALA A 144 2.15 -17.38 -2.12
N PHE A 145 2.57 -17.72 -0.92
CA PHE A 145 3.07 -16.75 0.04
C PHE A 145 4.19 -17.32 0.88
N GLY A 146 5.01 -16.45 1.47
CA GLY A 146 6.10 -16.87 2.33
C GLY A 146 6.68 -15.74 3.16
N ASN A 147 7.22 -16.09 4.33
CA ASN A 147 7.93 -15.16 5.19
C ASN A 147 9.36 -14.98 4.68
N VAL A 148 9.70 -13.76 4.25
CA VAL A 148 11.04 -13.40 3.74
C VAL A 148 11.80 -12.49 4.71
N SER A 149 11.35 -12.37 5.95
CA SER A 149 11.90 -11.47 6.97
C SER A 149 13.40 -11.71 7.21
N LYS A 150 13.84 -12.97 7.22
CA LYS A 150 15.27 -13.32 7.41
C LYS A 150 16.14 -12.77 6.28
N LYS A 151 15.70 -12.91 5.02
CA LYS A 151 16.38 -12.37 3.84
C LYS A 151 16.43 -10.84 3.90
N MET A 152 15.33 -10.22 4.34
CA MET A 152 15.23 -8.76 4.51
C MET A 152 16.14 -8.23 5.62
N ALA A 153 16.29 -8.99 6.71
CA ALA A 153 17.22 -8.66 7.79
C ALA A 153 18.69 -8.74 7.32
N GLN A 154 19.05 -9.78 6.56
CA GLN A 154 20.40 -9.89 5.97
C GLN A 154 20.70 -8.73 5.01
N LEU A 155 19.74 -8.39 4.14
CA LEU A 155 19.88 -7.24 3.24
C LEU A 155 20.05 -5.93 4.01
N ARG A 156 19.29 -5.74 5.09
CA ARG A 156 19.41 -4.56 5.96
C ARG A 156 20.82 -4.44 6.55
N THR A 157 21.36 -5.52 7.12
CA THR A 157 22.73 -5.54 7.65
C THR A 157 23.76 -5.20 6.58
N ALA A 158 23.69 -5.85 5.41
CA ALA A 158 24.62 -5.60 4.32
C ALA A 158 24.57 -4.13 3.83
N VAL A 159 23.38 -3.55 3.69
CA VAL A 159 23.23 -2.14 3.31
C VAL A 159 23.84 -1.21 4.35
N GLN A 160 23.65 -1.48 5.64
CA GLN A 160 24.21 -0.68 6.73
C GLN A 160 25.73 -0.77 6.78
N GLU A 161 26.31 -1.96 6.61
CA GLU A 161 27.76 -2.16 6.53
C GLU A 161 28.38 -1.40 5.35
N ILE A 162 27.74 -1.46 4.18
CA ILE A 162 28.17 -0.70 3.01
C ILE A 162 28.10 0.80 3.30
N SER A 163 26.97 1.32 3.79
CA SER A 163 26.82 2.75 4.12
C SER A 163 27.90 3.23 5.07
N ALA A 164 28.20 2.46 6.11
CA ALA A 164 29.28 2.77 7.05
C ALA A 164 30.66 2.79 6.38
N ALA A 165 30.94 1.85 5.47
CA ALA A 165 32.21 1.76 4.76
C ALA A 165 32.42 2.90 3.73
N VAL A 166 31.35 3.38 3.08
CA VAL A 166 31.43 4.49 2.11
C VAL A 166 31.17 5.88 2.71
N GLY A 167 30.93 5.98 4.02
CA GLY A 167 30.81 7.26 4.73
C GLY A 167 29.49 8.01 4.49
N PHE A 168 28.39 7.28 4.27
CA PHE A 168 27.04 7.83 4.17
C PHE A 168 26.20 7.57 5.42
#